data_AF-A0A960T5H6-F1
#
_entry.id   AF-A0A960T5H6-F1
#
_cell.length_a   1.000
_cell.length_b   1.000
_cell.length_c   1.000
_cell.angle_alpha   90.00
_cell.angle_beta   90.00
_cell.angle_gamma   90.00
#
_symmetry.space_group_name_H-M   'P 1'
#
loop_
_entity.id
_entity.type
_entity.pdbx_description
1 polymer ?
#
loop_
_entity_poly.entity_id
_entity_poly.type
_entity_poly.pdbx_seq_one_letter_code
_entity_poly.pdbx_strand_id
1 'polypeptide(L)'
;GHSMGGMVASYFNEFLAAQGHATDVITLGSPLQGTTMFDYGIGEAANDMEWQGPFATALVEKMRENRHGVRYYHIAFRNDNLVVPFEAALTGADPSREIVLDDVGHLSTLFSRCVAEIIVTWLAELHSPLEGRNLCQIDLGSPAPDTRCAVQ
;
A
#
# COMPACT_ATOMS: atom_id res chain seq x y z
N GLY A 1 7.18 0.06 -0.15
CA GLY A 1 7.55 0.49 1.21
C GLY A 1 6.56 -0.09 2.21
N HIS A 2 7.02 -0.42 3.41
CA HIS A 2 6.16 -0.87 4.52
C HIS A 2 6.03 0.26 5.55
N SER A 3 4.86 0.37 6.20
CA SER A 3 4.60 1.38 7.22
C SER A 3 4.98 2.80 6.76
N MET A 4 5.65 3.59 7.60
CA MET A 4 6.19 4.91 7.23
C MET A 4 7.07 4.88 5.96
N GLY A 5 7.77 3.76 5.69
CA GLY A 5 8.57 3.61 4.47
C GLY A 5 7.74 3.63 3.18
N GLY A 6 6.45 3.32 3.22
CA GLY A 6 5.54 3.53 2.10
C GLY A 6 5.22 5.00 1.87
N MET A 7 4.97 5.76 2.94
CA MET A 7 4.77 7.22 2.85
C MET A 7 6.00 7.92 2.30
N VAL A 8 7.20 7.55 2.76
CA VAL A 8 8.46 8.13 2.27
C VAL A 8 8.65 7.84 0.77
N ALA A 9 8.36 6.62 0.33
CA ALA A 9 8.45 6.26 -1.09
C ALA A 9 7.47 7.08 -1.96
N SER A 10 6.22 7.20 -1.51
CA SER A 10 5.21 8.01 -2.20
C SER A 10 5.59 9.51 -2.20
N TYR A 11 6.05 10.04 -1.06
CA TYR A 11 6.48 11.43 -0.95
C TYR A 11 7.66 11.73 -1.87
N PHE A 12 8.68 10.87 -1.87
CA PHE A 12 9.81 11.01 -2.77
C PHE A 12 9.34 11.06 -4.23
N ASN A 13 8.45 10.16 -4.63
CA ASN A 13 7.96 10.10 -6.00
C ASN A 13 7.11 11.32 -6.40
N GLU A 14 6.24 11.82 -5.51
CA GLU A 14 5.33 12.93 -5.83
C GLU A 14 5.96 14.31 -5.71
N PHE A 15 6.96 14.49 -4.83
CA PHE A 15 7.47 15.82 -4.50
C PHE A 15 8.94 16.03 -4.86
N LEU A 16 9.76 14.97 -4.93
CA LEU A 16 11.21 15.10 -5.04
C LEU A 16 11.80 14.51 -6.32
N ALA A 17 11.23 13.40 -6.80
CA ALA A 17 11.73 12.68 -7.94
C ALA A 17 11.53 13.47 -9.24
N ALA A 18 12.49 13.36 -10.16
CA ALA A 18 12.25 13.74 -11.54
C ALA A 18 11.18 12.82 -12.14
N GLN A 19 10.39 13.34 -13.07
CA GLN A 19 9.35 12.56 -13.75
C GLN A 19 9.94 11.28 -14.36
N GLY A 20 9.29 10.14 -14.09
CA GLY A 20 9.68 8.83 -14.62
C GLY A 20 10.76 8.10 -13.81
N HIS A 21 11.09 8.54 -12.59
CA HIS A 21 12.05 7.82 -11.74
C HIS A 21 11.55 6.44 -11.29
N ALA A 22 10.28 6.37 -10.85
CA ALA A 22 9.60 5.12 -10.56
C ALA A 22 8.31 5.05 -11.38
N THR A 23 8.04 3.90 -11.98
CA THR A 23 6.78 3.62 -12.67
C THR A 23 5.69 3.13 -11.71
N ASP A 24 6.11 2.55 -10.58
CA ASP A 24 5.26 1.81 -9.66
C ASP A 24 5.69 2.02 -8.21
N VAL A 25 4.71 2.14 -7.32
CA VAL A 25 4.92 2.20 -5.86
C VAL A 25 3.95 1.23 -5.19
N ILE A 26 4.50 0.23 -4.51
CA ILE A 26 3.75 -0.73 -3.71
C ILE A 26 3.89 -0.37 -2.23
N THR A 27 2.78 -0.20 -1.51
CA THR A 27 2.78 0.12 -0.08
C THR A 27 2.10 -0.97 0.74
N LEU A 28 2.70 -1.32 1.88
CA LEU A 28 2.22 -2.36 2.80
C LEU A 28 1.89 -1.71 4.14
N GLY A 29 0.60 -1.69 4.53
CA GLY A 29 0.14 -1.13 5.81
C GLY A 29 0.72 0.24 6.08
N SER A 30 0.80 1.10 5.07
CA SER A 30 1.47 2.41 5.18
C SER A 30 0.43 3.45 5.54
N PRO A 31 0.61 4.30 6.58
CA PRO A 31 -0.41 5.27 7.01
C PRO A 31 -0.52 6.45 6.04
N LEU A 32 -0.95 6.21 4.80
CA LEU A 32 -0.99 7.20 3.72
C LEU A 32 -1.91 8.37 4.05
N GLN A 33 -3.04 8.08 4.71
CA GLN A 33 -3.96 9.09 5.25
C GLN A 33 -3.67 9.41 6.73
N GLY A 34 -2.52 9.00 7.26
CA GLY A 34 -2.12 9.13 8.67
C GLY A 34 -2.63 7.99 9.54
N THR A 35 -2.61 8.16 10.86
CA THR A 35 -3.20 7.22 11.82
C THR A 35 -3.58 7.94 13.12
N THR A 36 -4.62 7.46 13.79
CA THR A 36 -5.00 7.93 15.13
C THR A 36 -3.98 7.56 16.21
N MET A 37 -3.03 6.67 15.91
CA MET A 37 -1.98 6.23 16.83
C MET A 37 -0.72 7.13 16.77
N PHE A 38 -0.77 8.23 16.03
CA PHE A 38 0.40 9.09 15.78
C PHE A 38 1.02 9.68 17.05
N ASP A 39 0.21 9.95 18.07
CA ASP A 39 0.59 10.52 19.36
C ASP A 39 1.45 9.56 20.21
N TYR A 40 1.43 8.26 19.92
CA TYR A 40 2.35 7.27 20.51
C TYR A 40 3.72 7.21 19.80
N GLY A 41 3.86 7.88 18.66
CA GLY A 41 5.11 7.99 17.92
C GLY A 41 6.07 9.01 18.55
N ILE A 42 7.36 8.94 18.18
CA ILE A 42 8.40 9.84 18.68
C ILE A 42 8.99 10.63 17.50
N GLY A 43 9.06 11.95 17.66
CA GLY A 43 9.73 12.86 16.72
C GLY A 43 8.80 13.48 15.68
N GLU A 44 9.34 14.35 14.83
CA GLU A 44 8.58 15.12 13.86
C GLU A 44 7.85 14.24 12.84
N ALA A 45 8.47 13.12 12.42
CA ALA A 45 7.85 12.18 11.50
C ALA A 45 6.57 11.54 12.04
N ALA A 46 6.40 11.48 13.37
CA ALA A 46 5.14 11.03 13.97
C ALA A 46 4.01 12.04 13.73
N ASN A 47 4.31 13.34 13.80
CA ASN A 47 3.31 14.39 13.52
C ASN A 47 2.88 14.38 12.05
N ASP A 48 3.78 14.05 11.12
CA ASP A 48 3.43 13.88 9.70
C ASP A 48 2.46 12.70 9.47
N MET A 49 2.37 11.78 10.42
CA MET A 49 1.42 10.66 10.42
C MET A 49 0.11 10.97 11.15
N GLU A 50 -0.16 12.23 11.53
CA GLU A 50 -1.45 12.62 12.10
C GLU A 50 -2.61 12.21 11.17
N TRP A 51 -3.63 11.56 11.75
CA TRP A 51 -4.81 11.10 11.01
C TRP A 51 -5.51 12.25 10.28
N GLN A 52 -5.58 12.15 8.95
CA GLN A 52 -6.11 13.20 8.07
C GLN A 52 -5.46 14.56 8.31
N GLY A 53 -4.21 14.55 8.82
CA GLY A 53 -3.43 15.75 9.05
C GLY A 53 -2.99 16.41 7.74
N PRO A 54 -2.38 17.60 7.81
CA PRO A 54 -2.00 18.37 6.64
C PRO A 54 -1.03 17.63 5.71
N PHE A 55 -0.03 16.94 6.27
CA PHE A 55 0.95 16.19 5.49
C PHE A 55 0.29 15.02 4.74
N ALA A 56 -0.42 14.15 5.46
CA ALA A 56 -1.06 12.97 4.89
C ALA A 56 -2.09 13.33 3.82
N THR A 57 -2.88 14.39 4.06
CA THR A 57 -3.86 14.91 3.10
C THR A 57 -3.18 15.38 1.82
N ALA A 58 -2.14 16.21 1.93
CA ALA A 58 -1.40 16.71 0.76
C ALA A 58 -0.74 15.59 -0.03
N LEU A 59 -0.19 14.57 0.65
CA LEU A 59 0.41 13.40 0.01
C LEU A 59 -0.62 12.62 -0.84
N VAL A 60 -1.76 12.28 -0.24
CA VAL A 60 -2.81 11.50 -0.94
C VAL A 60 -3.43 12.31 -2.08
N GLU A 61 -3.62 13.61 -1.92
CA GLU A 61 -4.07 14.50 -3.00
C GLU A 61 -3.11 14.45 -4.19
N LYS A 62 -1.79 14.51 -3.96
CA LYS A 62 -0.81 14.41 -5.04
C LYS A 62 -0.81 13.06 -5.73
N MET A 63 -0.84 11.98 -4.96
CA MET A 63 -0.94 10.63 -5.51
C MET A 63 -2.19 10.46 -6.40
N ARG A 64 -3.33 11.07 -6.01
CA ARG A 64 -4.57 11.06 -6.80
C ARG A 64 -4.50 11.93 -8.05
N GLU A 65 -3.82 13.08 -8.01
CA GLU A 65 -3.57 13.88 -9.22
C GLU A 65 -2.75 13.09 -10.25
N ASN A 66 -1.87 12.18 -9.79
CA ASN A 66 -1.06 11.27 -10.58
C ASN A 66 -0.38 11.91 -11.81
N ARG A 67 0.23 13.09 -11.61
CA ARG A 67 0.80 13.88 -12.72
C ARG A 67 1.95 13.18 -13.44
N HIS A 68 2.58 12.23 -12.77
CA HIS A 68 3.74 11.50 -13.28
C HIS A 68 3.37 10.13 -13.88
N GLY A 69 2.09 9.75 -13.89
CA GLY A 69 1.63 8.47 -14.43
C GLY A 69 2.11 7.27 -13.63
N VAL A 70 2.43 7.46 -12.35
CA VAL A 70 2.89 6.41 -11.45
C VAL A 70 1.70 5.52 -11.06
N ARG A 71 1.97 4.22 -10.98
CA ARG A 71 0.98 3.25 -10.54
C ARG A 71 1.17 2.94 -9.06
N TYR A 72 0.18 3.30 -8.27
CA TYR A 72 0.14 2.99 -6.86
C TYR A 72 -0.61 1.68 -6.61
N TYR A 73 -0.06 0.86 -5.71
CA TYR A 73 -0.62 -0.38 -5.23
C TYR A 73 -0.59 -0.39 -3.71
N HIS A 74 -1.69 -0.73 -3.07
CA HIS A 74 -1.83 -0.64 -1.62
C HIS A 74 -2.36 -1.95 -1.04
N ILE A 75 -1.68 -2.45 -0.02
CA ILE A 75 -2.16 -3.55 0.80
C ILE A 75 -2.43 -2.98 2.20
N ALA A 76 -3.70 -3.00 2.61
CA ALA A 76 -4.13 -2.69 3.97
C ALA A 76 -4.43 -3.98 4.74
N PHE A 77 -4.38 -3.91 6.07
CA PHE A 77 -4.58 -5.07 6.93
C PHE A 77 -5.68 -4.78 7.95
N ARG A 78 -6.76 -5.58 7.97
CA ARG A 78 -7.91 -5.31 8.86
C ARG A 78 -7.54 -5.36 10.35
N ASN A 79 -6.54 -6.15 10.71
CA ASN A 79 -6.04 -6.32 12.07
C ASN A 79 -4.79 -5.46 12.35
N ASP A 80 -4.55 -4.41 11.56
CA ASP A 80 -3.47 -3.47 11.82
C ASP A 80 -3.68 -2.72 13.14
N ASN A 81 -2.71 -2.82 14.04
CA ASN A 81 -2.76 -2.20 15.36
C ASN A 81 -1.97 -0.90 15.46
N LEU A 82 -1.33 -0.46 14.36
CA LEU A 82 -0.54 0.77 14.28
C LEU A 82 -1.10 1.75 13.26
N VAL A 83 -1.72 1.26 12.19
CA VAL A 83 -2.43 2.06 11.20
C VAL A 83 -3.93 1.91 11.46
N VAL A 84 -4.44 2.78 12.33
CA VAL A 84 -5.86 2.85 12.71
C VAL A 84 -6.44 4.19 12.24
N PRO A 85 -7.61 4.21 11.57
CA PRO A 85 -8.32 3.04 11.02
C PRO A 85 -7.51 2.38 9.88
N PHE A 86 -7.70 1.08 9.61
CA PHE A 86 -6.86 0.36 8.64
C PHE A 86 -6.99 0.90 7.21
N GLU A 87 -8.16 1.47 6.88
CA GLU A 87 -8.46 2.12 5.61
C GLU A 87 -7.53 3.32 5.35
N ALA A 88 -6.87 3.84 6.38
CA ALA A 88 -5.83 4.84 6.25
C ALA A 88 -4.67 4.43 5.34
N ALA A 89 -4.49 3.12 5.15
CA ALA A 89 -3.48 2.57 4.24
C ALA A 89 -3.90 2.55 2.77
N LEU A 90 -5.13 2.95 2.46
CA LEU A 90 -5.66 3.05 1.10
C LEU A 90 -5.76 4.52 0.68
N THR A 91 -5.86 4.76 -0.62
CA THR A 91 -6.10 6.10 -1.19
C THR A 91 -7.47 6.22 -1.82
N GLY A 92 -8.14 5.11 -2.15
CA GLY A 92 -9.38 5.08 -2.90
C GLY A 92 -9.24 5.58 -4.35
N ALA A 93 -8.00 5.74 -4.85
CA ALA A 93 -7.74 6.26 -6.19
C ALA A 93 -8.02 5.21 -7.28
N ASP A 94 -7.65 3.96 -7.01
CA ASP A 94 -7.92 2.84 -7.91
C ASP A 94 -8.21 1.55 -7.13
N PRO A 95 -9.49 1.18 -6.96
CA PRO A 95 -9.88 -0.03 -6.24
C PRO A 95 -9.30 -1.33 -6.80
N SER A 96 -8.90 -1.38 -8.08
CA SER A 96 -8.29 -2.59 -8.66
C SER A 96 -6.86 -2.85 -8.19
N ARG A 97 -6.22 -1.85 -7.57
CA ARG A 97 -4.85 -1.91 -7.04
C ARG A 97 -4.81 -1.73 -5.53
N GLU A 98 -5.95 -1.90 -4.88
CA GLU A 98 -6.11 -1.82 -3.43
C GLU A 98 -6.64 -3.14 -2.91
N ILE A 99 -5.89 -3.76 -2.00
CA ILE A 99 -6.24 -5.03 -1.38
C ILE A 99 -6.33 -4.83 0.13
N VAL A 100 -7.35 -5.42 0.74
CA VAL A 100 -7.48 -5.54 2.19
C VAL A 100 -7.33 -7.00 2.56
N LEU A 101 -6.36 -7.32 3.41
CA LEU A 101 -6.17 -8.66 3.93
C LEU A 101 -6.65 -8.76 5.37
N ASP A 102 -7.30 -9.87 5.67
CA ASP A 102 -7.67 -10.29 7.02
C ASP A 102 -6.51 -11.10 7.64
N ASP A 103 -6.46 -11.16 8.98
CA ASP A 103 -5.55 -12.02 9.76
C ASP A 103 -4.03 -11.77 9.61
N VAL A 104 -3.64 -10.64 9.02
CA VAL A 104 -2.25 -10.16 8.99
C VAL A 104 -2.13 -8.93 9.88
N GLY A 105 -1.14 -8.92 10.79
CA GLY A 105 -0.84 -7.77 11.64
C GLY A 105 0.23 -6.88 11.01
N HIS A 106 0.38 -5.66 11.55
CA HIS A 106 1.25 -4.64 10.97
C HIS A 106 2.68 -5.12 10.72
N LEU A 107 3.27 -5.87 11.66
CA LEU A 107 4.64 -6.38 11.54
C LEU A 107 4.71 -7.80 10.97
N SER A 108 3.70 -8.64 11.23
CA SER A 108 3.70 -10.02 10.73
C SER A 108 3.58 -10.10 9.21
N THR A 109 3.08 -9.04 8.57
CA THR A 109 3.09 -8.88 7.10
C THR A 109 4.46 -9.08 6.46
N LEU A 110 5.55 -8.69 7.13
CA LEU A 110 6.92 -8.82 6.61
C LEU A 110 7.36 -10.28 6.45
N PHE A 111 6.68 -11.22 7.13
CA PHE A 111 6.93 -12.65 7.06
C PHE A 111 5.77 -13.42 6.42
N SER A 112 4.75 -12.71 5.92
CA SER A 112 3.58 -13.34 5.34
C SER A 112 3.88 -13.81 3.91
N ARG A 113 3.85 -15.12 3.71
CA ARG A 113 3.97 -15.73 2.38
C ARG A 113 2.89 -15.22 1.43
N CYS A 114 1.66 -15.08 1.91
CA CYS A 114 0.53 -14.55 1.16
C CYS A 114 0.82 -13.14 0.63
N VAL A 115 1.33 -12.24 1.49
CA VAL A 115 1.71 -10.88 1.10
C VAL A 115 2.86 -10.91 0.08
N ALA A 116 3.85 -11.78 0.29
CA ALA A 116 4.95 -11.94 -0.66
C ALA A 116 4.47 -12.42 -2.04
N GLU A 117 3.53 -13.37 -2.10
CA GLU A 117 2.95 -13.89 -3.34
C GLU A 117 2.16 -12.82 -4.10
N ILE A 118 1.40 -11.97 -3.39
CA ILE A 118 0.71 -10.81 -3.99
C ILE A 118 1.73 -9.85 -4.61
N ILE A 119 2.77 -9.47 -3.87
CA ILE A 119 3.82 -8.57 -4.36
C ILE A 119 4.51 -9.16 -5.58
N VAL A 120 4.87 -10.44 -5.55
CA VAL A 120 5.50 -11.14 -6.70
C VAL A 120 4.56 -11.14 -7.91
N THR A 121 3.27 -11.35 -7.70
CA THR A 121 2.26 -11.34 -8.78
C THR A 121 2.20 -9.96 -9.44
N TRP A 122 2.06 -8.89 -8.64
CA TRP A 122 2.10 -7.52 -9.18
C TRP A 122 3.42 -7.24 -9.88
N LEU A 123 4.56 -7.56 -9.28
CA LEU A 123 5.86 -7.36 -9.93
C LEU A 123 6.02 -8.13 -11.24
N ALA A 124 5.41 -9.32 -11.37
CA ALA A 124 5.44 -10.09 -12.60
C ALA A 124 4.56 -9.48 -13.70
N GLU A 125 3.37 -8.99 -13.35
CA GLU A 125 2.47 -8.25 -14.24
C GLU A 125 3.14 -6.95 -14.74
N LEU A 126 3.90 -6.29 -13.87
CA LEU A 126 4.62 -5.06 -14.18
C LEU A 126 5.81 -5.27 -15.13
N HIS A 127 6.43 -6.45 -15.13
CA HIS A 127 7.65 -6.74 -15.89
C HIS A 127 7.46 -7.58 -17.18
N SER A 128 6.27 -8.10 -17.46
CA SER A 128 6.06 -9.02 -18.60
C SER A 128 5.44 -8.35 -19.83
N PRO A 129 6.02 -8.45 -21.04
CA PRO A 129 5.22 -8.63 -22.24
C PRO A 129 4.52 -10.00 -22.12
N LEU A 130 3.19 -10.00 -22.29
CA LEU A 130 2.33 -11.17 -22.14
C LEU A 130 2.79 -12.37 -22.97
N GLU A 131 3.39 -13.40 -22.37
CA GLU A 131 3.38 -14.75 -22.94
C GLU A 131 3.65 -15.84 -21.89
N GLY A 132 2.58 -16.60 -21.57
CA GLY A 132 2.70 -18.04 -21.36
C GLY A 132 3.10 -18.56 -19.98
N ARG A 133 2.57 -18.01 -18.87
CA ARG A 133 2.63 -18.74 -17.59
C ARG A 133 1.25 -18.93 -16.97
N ASN A 134 0.90 -20.20 -16.78
CA ASN A 134 -0.17 -20.64 -15.89
C ASN A 134 0.19 -20.18 -14.47
N LEU A 135 -0.37 -19.03 -14.08
CA LEU A 135 -0.35 -18.56 -12.71
C LEU A 135 -1.37 -19.38 -11.93
N CYS A 136 -1.00 -19.77 -10.71
CA CYS A 136 -1.93 -20.35 -9.74
C CYS A 136 -3.17 -19.46 -9.72
N GLN A 137 -4.35 -20.01 -10.04
CA GLN A 137 -5.59 -19.25 -10.05
C GLN A 137 -5.87 -18.75 -8.62
N ILE A 138 -5.43 -17.53 -8.33
CA ILE A 138 -6.18 -16.66 -7.44
C ILE A 138 -7.37 -16.24 -8.30
N ASP A 139 -8.55 -16.74 -7.95
CA ASP A 139 -9.80 -16.35 -8.62
C ASP A 139 -10.06 -14.86 -8.38
N LEU A 140 -9.53 -14.03 -9.28
CA LEU A 140 -9.84 -12.61 -9.39
C LEU A 140 -11.19 -12.39 -10.11
N GLY A 141 -11.92 -13.45 -10.44
CA GLY A 141 -13.17 -13.45 -11.22
C GLY A 141 -14.46 -13.44 -10.37
N SER A 142 -14.36 -13.50 -9.04
CA SER A 142 -15.49 -13.29 -8.13
C SER A 142 -15.46 -11.87 -7.55
N PRO A 143 -16.61 -11.25 -7.20
CA PRO A 143 -16.68 -9.88 -6.68
C PRO A 143 -16.21 -9.81 -5.23
N ALA A 144 -14.92 -10.09 -5.02
CA ALA A 144 -14.04 -9.85 -3.87
C ALA A 144 -12.92 -10.91 -3.95
N PRO A 145 -11.64 -10.54 -4.15
CA PRO A 145 -10.55 -11.51 -4.00
C PRO A 145 -10.59 -12.07 -2.57
N ASP A 146 -10.36 -13.38 -2.41
CA ASP A 146 -10.36 -14.04 -1.10
C ASP A 146 -9.42 -13.29 -0.14
N THR A 147 -10.00 -12.60 0.83
CA THR A 147 -9.30 -11.68 1.74
C THR A 147 -8.54 -12.41 2.85
N ARG A 148 -8.62 -13.74 2.89
CA ARG A 148 -8.03 -14.55 3.96
C ARG A 148 -6.72 -15.17 3.50
N CYS A 149 -5.63 -14.70 4.08
CA CYS A 149 -4.36 -15.42 4.01
C CYS A 149 -4.46 -16.64 4.94
N ALA A 150 -4.67 -17.84 4.38
CA ALA A 150 -4.72 -19.07 5.16
C ALA A 150 -3.46 -19.20 6.03
N VAL A 151 -3.63 -19.19 7.35
CA VAL A 151 -2.58 -19.46 8.32
C VAL A 151 -2.18 -20.93 8.16
N GLN A 152 -1.00 -21.18 7.58
CA GLN A 152 -0.37 -22.50 7.55
C GLN A 152 0.66 -22.63 8.66
#